data_AF-A0A0M8UUB3-F1
#
_entry.id   AF-A0A0M8UUB3-F1
#
_cell.length_a   1.000
_cell.length_b   1.000
_cell.length_c   1.000
_cell.angle_alpha   90.00
_cell.angle_beta   90.00
_cell.angle_gamma   90.00
#
_symmetry.space_group_name_H-M   'P 1'
#
loop_
_entity.id
_entity.type
_entity.pdbx_description
1 polymer ?
#
loop_
_entity_poly.entity_id
_entity_poly.type
_entity_poly.pdbx_seq_one_letter_code
_entity_poly.pdbx_strand_id
1 'polypeptide(L)'
;MGLGGFQKEGLARDVRTGRTWRLVCDEGAYLNGANMAPAPLAYWVAGLHGDITARIAEAAREARVVLDELDVVVTQGFGVKGSFAKGEATAQVHHMTCDVDLVCDEDETTVRMLVEQALGRSSAMAAVAGAHHGRFSLSANGRATPVSNLPVCTEPLADPFLEHAQRPEPVETQPAAAPVPHPEGDKPPVMLTDDDDGIVSWRIRTDGGLDPATGLVASHVWFSENSATWTCLSDPANEAAPDPLVHFSIGTAFCFHTQLCRYVSIRRIPVDAPRLAQLSRFPTSGFEPLDTGLFLHGQVSAEDATNLMSAAANTCYAHRALSVEVEQRVSITHRRTRTP
;
A
#
# COMPACT_ATOMS: atom_id res chain seq x y z
N MET A 1 10.63 -11.32 2.43
CA MET A 1 10.60 -12.81 2.54
C MET A 1 9.33 -13.24 3.26
N GLY A 2 8.74 -14.38 2.88
CA GLY A 2 7.65 -14.99 3.66
C GLY A 2 8.21 -15.77 4.85
N LEU A 3 7.63 -15.58 6.04
CA LEU A 3 8.07 -16.20 7.31
C LEU A 3 7.24 -17.43 7.69
N GLY A 4 6.22 -17.77 6.91
CA GLY A 4 5.23 -18.81 7.19
C GLY A 4 3.81 -18.23 7.19
N GLY A 5 2.86 -18.95 6.58
CA GLY A 5 1.50 -18.43 6.37
C GLY A 5 1.51 -17.10 5.60
N PHE A 6 0.88 -16.07 6.17
CA PHE A 6 0.80 -14.74 5.58
C PHE A 6 1.83 -13.73 6.13
N GLN A 7 2.69 -14.14 7.06
CA GLN A 7 3.70 -13.25 7.63
C GLN A 7 4.83 -12.98 6.63
N LYS A 8 5.18 -11.71 6.51
CA LYS A 8 6.18 -11.21 5.57
C LYS A 8 7.04 -10.17 6.23
N GLU A 9 8.29 -10.11 5.80
CA GLU A 9 9.19 -9.00 6.07
C GLU A 9 9.63 -8.36 4.77
N GLY A 10 9.65 -7.03 4.75
CA GLY A 10 10.08 -6.22 3.63
C GLY A 10 11.07 -5.14 4.06
N LEU A 11 11.99 -4.82 3.16
CA LEU A 11 12.88 -3.67 3.27
C LEU A 11 12.43 -2.64 2.24
N ALA A 12 12.18 -1.42 2.68
CA ALA A 12 11.78 -0.34 1.81
C ALA A 12 12.80 0.78 1.91
N ARG A 13 13.55 1.00 0.82
CA ARG A 13 14.56 2.05 0.75
C ARG A 13 14.01 3.27 0.02
N ASP A 14 14.08 4.41 0.68
CA ASP A 14 13.92 5.70 0.01
C ASP A 14 15.26 6.11 -0.60
N VAL A 15 15.32 6.21 -1.93
CA VAL A 15 16.53 6.58 -2.66
C VAL A 15 16.93 8.05 -2.44
N ARG A 16 15.97 8.93 -2.12
CA ARG A 16 16.22 10.37 -1.90
C ARG A 16 17.00 10.60 -0.62
N THR A 17 16.64 9.91 0.45
CA THR A 17 17.28 10.04 1.76
C THR A 17 18.34 8.98 2.00
N GLY A 18 18.31 7.89 1.25
CA GLY A 18 19.14 6.70 1.45
C GLY A 18 18.69 5.82 2.61
N ARG A 19 17.63 6.19 3.35
CA ARG A 19 17.13 5.44 4.51
C ARG A 19 16.38 4.18 4.07
N THR A 20 16.55 3.12 4.84
CA THR A 20 15.87 1.84 4.64
C THR A 20 15.06 1.49 5.86
N TRP A 21 13.78 1.24 5.66
CA TRP A 21 12.84 0.82 6.69
C TRP A 21 12.60 -0.68 6.60
N ARG A 22 12.58 -1.35 7.75
CA ARG A 22 12.18 -2.76 7.86
C ARG A 22 10.75 -2.83 8.36
N LEU A 23 9.85 -3.32 7.52
CA LEU A 23 8.43 -3.45 7.83
C LEU A 23 8.03 -4.93 7.83
N VAL A 24 7.10 -5.25 8.71
CA VAL A 24 6.47 -6.58 8.78
C VAL A 24 5.02 -6.47 8.36
N CYS A 25 4.51 -7.51 7.72
CA CYS A 25 3.13 -7.59 7.28
C CYS A 25 2.58 -8.97 7.63
N ASP A 26 1.30 -9.02 7.98
CA ASP A 26 0.55 -10.24 8.21
C ASP A 26 -0.88 -10.02 7.67
N GLU A 27 -1.69 -11.06 7.57
CA GLU A 27 -3.13 -10.90 7.30
C GLU A 27 -3.93 -11.09 8.59
N GLY A 28 -5.17 -10.60 8.60
CA GLY A 28 -6.11 -10.88 9.68
C GLY A 28 -6.72 -12.27 9.59
N ALA A 29 -7.57 -12.60 10.56
CA ALA A 29 -8.29 -13.87 10.61
C ALA A 29 -9.13 -14.15 9.35
N TYR A 30 -9.57 -13.12 8.61
CA TYR A 30 -10.33 -13.24 7.36
C TYR A 30 -9.62 -14.03 6.24
N LEU A 31 -8.29 -14.13 6.30
CA LEU A 31 -7.47 -14.98 5.43
C LEU A 31 -6.69 -16.05 6.21
N ASN A 32 -7.10 -16.38 7.44
CA ASN A 32 -6.34 -17.27 8.35
C ASN A 32 -4.92 -16.76 8.68
N GLY A 33 -4.72 -15.44 8.75
CA GLY A 33 -3.48 -14.85 9.27
C GLY A 33 -3.49 -14.71 10.80
N ALA A 34 -2.35 -14.32 11.37
CA ALA A 34 -2.16 -14.25 12.83
C ALA A 34 -2.34 -12.83 13.41
N ASN A 35 -2.65 -11.85 12.55
CA ASN A 35 -2.87 -10.46 12.94
C ASN A 35 -1.70 -9.86 13.77
N MET A 36 -0.46 -10.27 13.47
CA MET A 36 0.73 -9.81 14.20
C MET A 36 1.33 -8.53 13.62
N ALA A 37 0.84 -8.07 12.47
CA ALA A 37 1.27 -6.87 11.77
C ALA A 37 0.16 -6.37 10.83
N PRO A 38 0.21 -5.11 10.36
CA PRO A 38 -0.78 -4.60 9.42
C PRO A 38 -0.87 -5.44 8.13
N ALA A 39 -2.09 -5.56 7.61
CA ALA A 39 -2.37 -6.12 6.30
C ALA A 39 -1.69 -5.31 5.18
N PRO A 40 -1.41 -5.90 4.01
CA PRO A 40 -0.75 -5.19 2.92
C PRO A 40 -1.50 -3.92 2.50
N LEU A 41 -2.82 -4.02 2.38
CA LEU A 41 -3.63 -2.87 2.01
C LEU A 41 -3.73 -1.84 3.13
N ALA A 42 -3.48 -2.22 4.39
CA ALA A 42 -3.43 -1.25 5.48
C ALA A 42 -2.24 -0.29 5.33
N TYR A 43 -1.06 -0.82 4.97
CA TYR A 43 0.09 0.02 4.58
C TYR A 43 -0.23 0.88 3.34
N TRP A 44 -0.86 0.28 2.33
CA TRP A 44 -1.15 0.98 1.08
C TRP A 44 -2.07 2.19 1.31
N VAL A 45 -3.20 2.03 2.01
CA VAL A 45 -4.10 3.16 2.30
C VAL A 45 -3.51 4.13 3.30
N ALA A 46 -2.69 3.68 4.26
CA ALA A 46 -2.02 4.56 5.21
C ALA A 46 -1.03 5.48 4.50
N GLY A 47 -0.32 4.97 3.48
CA GLY A 47 0.56 5.77 2.63
C GLY A 47 -0.20 6.76 1.74
N LEU A 48 -1.33 6.35 1.19
CA LEU A 48 -2.22 7.23 0.41
C LEU A 48 -2.77 8.39 1.27
N HIS A 49 -3.33 8.06 2.44
CA HIS A 49 -3.79 9.04 3.44
C HIS A 49 -2.65 9.95 3.90
N GLY A 50 -1.48 9.37 4.23
CA GLY A 50 -0.31 10.10 4.69
C GLY A 50 0.20 11.11 3.66
N ASP A 51 0.28 10.73 2.39
CA ASP A 51 0.74 11.61 1.30
C ASP A 51 -0.24 12.78 1.12
N ILE A 52 -1.54 12.52 1.04
CA ILE A 52 -2.58 13.56 0.93
C ILE A 52 -2.48 14.56 2.08
N THR A 53 -2.47 14.06 3.32
CA THR A 53 -2.43 14.89 4.53
C THR A 53 -1.17 15.75 4.57
N ALA A 54 -0.01 15.14 4.28
CA ALA A 54 1.27 15.83 4.25
C ALA A 54 1.32 16.92 3.15
N ARG A 55 0.75 16.66 1.96
CA ARG A 55 0.70 17.66 0.88
C ARG A 55 -0.19 18.84 1.24
N ILE A 56 -1.32 18.62 1.91
CA ILE A 56 -2.21 19.71 2.37
C ILE A 56 -1.49 20.57 3.40
N ALA A 57 -0.85 19.95 4.39
CA ALA A 57 -0.06 20.66 5.38
C ALA A 57 1.11 21.45 4.76
N GLU A 58 1.83 20.85 3.80
CA GLU A 58 2.91 21.54 3.08
C GLU A 58 2.39 22.75 2.30
N ALA A 59 1.28 22.60 1.56
CA ALA A 59 0.67 23.68 0.81
C ALA A 59 0.22 24.84 1.72
N ALA A 60 -0.37 24.53 2.87
CA ALA A 60 -0.74 25.54 3.86
C ALA A 60 0.48 26.30 4.40
N ARG A 61 1.55 25.58 4.74
CA ARG A 61 2.82 26.19 5.19
C ARG A 61 3.41 27.10 4.12
N GLU A 62 3.43 26.68 2.85
CA GLU A 62 3.93 27.49 1.73
C GLU A 62 3.07 28.74 1.49
N ALA A 63 1.75 28.62 1.62
CA ALA A 63 0.79 29.71 1.50
C ALA A 63 0.73 30.62 2.74
N ARG A 64 1.43 30.26 3.84
CA ARG A 64 1.37 30.91 5.16
C ARG A 64 -0.04 30.90 5.78
N VAL A 65 -0.81 29.86 5.50
CA VAL A 65 -2.10 29.59 6.14
C VAL A 65 -1.84 28.82 7.43
N VAL A 66 -2.31 29.34 8.54
CA VAL A 66 -2.25 28.65 9.84
C VAL A 66 -3.45 27.71 9.94
N LEU A 67 -3.17 26.41 9.99
CA LEU A 67 -4.18 25.39 10.25
C LEU A 67 -4.24 25.13 11.75
N ASP A 68 -5.40 25.31 12.36
CA ASP A 68 -5.65 24.92 13.75
C ASP A 68 -5.95 23.42 13.86
N GLU A 69 -6.56 22.85 12.81
CA GLU A 69 -6.95 21.45 12.72
C GLU A 69 -6.87 21.01 11.25
N LEU A 70 -6.40 19.78 11.02
CA LEU A 70 -6.39 19.12 9.72
C LEU A 70 -6.65 17.63 9.94
N ASP A 71 -7.87 17.20 9.63
CA ASP A 71 -8.28 15.81 9.63
C ASP A 71 -8.63 15.39 8.21
N VAL A 72 -8.15 14.21 7.83
CA VAL A 72 -8.42 13.62 6.52
C VAL A 72 -9.02 12.24 6.72
N VAL A 73 -10.01 11.89 5.91
CA VAL A 73 -10.58 10.55 5.84
C VAL A 73 -10.48 10.06 4.41
N VAL A 74 -9.77 8.96 4.19
CA VAL A 74 -9.68 8.27 2.90
C VAL A 74 -10.42 6.94 2.99
N THR A 75 -11.33 6.66 2.07
CA THR A 75 -11.95 5.34 1.95
C THR A 75 -11.70 4.77 0.56
N GLN A 76 -11.03 3.61 0.50
CA GLN A 76 -10.80 2.89 -0.76
C GLN A 76 -11.63 1.61 -0.80
N GLY A 77 -12.40 1.42 -1.87
CA GLY A 77 -13.16 0.20 -2.10
C GLY A 77 -12.41 -0.82 -2.98
N PHE A 78 -12.48 -2.08 -2.59
CA PHE A 78 -11.90 -3.20 -3.32
C PHE A 78 -12.92 -4.31 -3.50
N GLY A 79 -12.63 -5.23 -4.41
CA GLY A 79 -13.33 -6.49 -4.51
C GLY A 79 -12.54 -7.56 -5.23
N VAL A 80 -13.09 -8.76 -5.25
CA VAL A 80 -12.60 -9.85 -6.07
C VAL A 80 -13.78 -10.53 -6.76
N LYS A 81 -13.56 -10.95 -8.00
CA LYS A 81 -14.53 -11.72 -8.78
C LYS A 81 -13.90 -13.03 -9.23
N GLY A 82 -14.60 -14.14 -9.00
CA GLY A 82 -14.20 -15.48 -9.46
C GLY A 82 -13.33 -16.24 -8.45
N SER A 83 -13.10 -17.52 -8.77
CA SER A 83 -12.50 -18.49 -7.84
C SER A 83 -10.97 -18.51 -7.93
N PHE A 84 -10.31 -18.39 -6.76
CA PHE A 84 -8.86 -18.58 -6.63
C PHE A 84 -8.48 -20.04 -6.92
N ALA A 85 -9.27 -20.99 -6.44
CA ALA A 85 -9.05 -22.41 -6.67
C ALA A 85 -9.04 -22.76 -8.17
N LYS A 86 -10.02 -22.22 -8.93
CA LYS A 86 -10.12 -22.40 -10.38
C LYS A 86 -9.08 -21.58 -11.16
N GLY A 87 -8.51 -20.53 -10.56
CA GLY A 87 -7.55 -19.63 -11.22
C GLY A 87 -8.21 -18.54 -12.05
N GLU A 88 -9.47 -18.22 -11.75
CA GLU A 88 -10.29 -17.25 -12.48
C GLU A 88 -10.44 -15.92 -11.72
N ALA A 89 -9.92 -15.86 -10.49
CA ALA A 89 -10.03 -14.69 -9.64
C ALA A 89 -9.38 -13.45 -10.29
N THR A 90 -10.09 -12.33 -10.22
CA THR A 90 -9.64 -11.03 -10.68
C THR A 90 -9.96 -9.95 -9.66
N ALA A 91 -8.97 -9.11 -9.35
CA ALA A 91 -9.14 -7.97 -8.47
C ALA A 91 -10.06 -6.92 -9.12
N GLN A 92 -10.90 -6.33 -8.29
CA GLN A 92 -11.80 -5.23 -8.60
C GLN A 92 -11.43 -4.05 -7.70
N VAL A 93 -11.63 -2.85 -8.22
CA VAL A 93 -11.36 -1.60 -7.52
C VAL A 93 -12.57 -0.71 -7.72
N HIS A 94 -13.05 -0.15 -6.62
CA HIS A 94 -14.19 0.76 -6.61
C HIS A 94 -13.69 2.19 -6.37
N HIS A 95 -14.60 3.17 -6.45
CA HIS A 95 -14.26 4.56 -6.20
C HIS A 95 -13.58 4.75 -4.83
N MET A 96 -12.77 5.79 -4.78
CA MET A 96 -12.18 6.32 -3.56
C MET A 96 -12.95 7.55 -3.09
N THR A 97 -13.12 7.71 -1.78
CA THR A 97 -13.52 9.00 -1.18
C THR A 97 -12.36 9.60 -0.40
N CYS A 98 -12.28 10.93 -0.41
CA CYS A 98 -11.35 11.71 0.37
C CYS A 98 -12.10 12.89 0.98
N ASP A 99 -12.32 12.85 2.28
CA ASP A 99 -12.99 13.90 3.03
C ASP A 99 -11.93 14.68 3.81
N VAL A 100 -11.79 15.97 3.50
CA VAL A 100 -10.83 16.87 4.15
C VAL A 100 -11.61 17.80 5.07
N ASP A 101 -11.33 17.75 6.38
CA ASP A 101 -11.84 18.70 7.37
C ASP A 101 -10.67 19.54 7.88
N LEU A 102 -10.84 20.86 7.81
CA LEU A 102 -9.82 21.78 8.30
C LEU A 102 -10.41 22.99 8.99
N VAL A 103 -9.67 23.48 9.99
CA VAL A 103 -9.98 24.71 10.74
C VAL A 103 -8.89 25.74 10.44
N CYS A 104 -9.29 26.88 9.88
CA CYS A 104 -8.42 28.05 9.71
C CYS A 104 -9.24 29.34 9.48
N ASP A 105 -8.58 30.49 9.62
CA ASP A 105 -9.20 31.83 9.48
C ASP A 105 -9.33 32.34 8.04
N GLU A 106 -8.87 31.58 7.05
CA GLU A 106 -8.98 31.94 5.63
C GLU A 106 -10.43 31.88 5.11
N ASP A 107 -10.67 32.37 3.90
CA ASP A 107 -11.95 32.22 3.22
C ASP A 107 -12.06 30.87 2.47
N GLU A 108 -13.30 30.44 2.19
CA GLU A 108 -13.58 29.15 1.55
C GLU A 108 -12.89 28.99 0.19
N THR A 109 -12.72 30.08 -0.58
CA THR A 109 -12.08 30.03 -1.90
C THR A 109 -10.60 29.73 -1.76
N THR A 110 -9.93 30.44 -0.85
CA THR A 110 -8.51 30.21 -0.51
C THR A 110 -8.28 28.78 -0.04
N VAL A 111 -9.13 28.28 0.87
CA VAL A 111 -9.07 26.90 1.37
C VAL A 111 -9.24 25.89 0.24
N ARG A 112 -10.27 26.05 -0.59
CA ARG A 112 -10.54 25.13 -1.71
C ARG A 112 -9.37 25.07 -2.68
N MET A 113 -8.83 26.22 -3.08
CA MET A 113 -7.68 26.29 -3.97
C MET A 113 -6.44 25.61 -3.37
N LEU A 114 -6.18 25.82 -2.08
CA LEU A 114 -5.07 25.21 -1.36
C LEU A 114 -5.18 23.68 -1.37
N VAL A 115 -6.35 23.13 -1.03
CA VAL A 115 -6.57 21.68 -1.01
C VAL A 115 -6.46 21.10 -2.43
N GLU A 116 -7.08 21.72 -3.42
CA GLU A 116 -6.99 21.26 -4.82
C GLU A 116 -5.55 21.25 -5.35
N GLN A 117 -4.76 22.29 -5.04
CA GLN A 117 -3.34 22.34 -5.39
C GLN A 117 -2.52 21.27 -4.67
N ALA A 118 -2.80 21.03 -3.39
CA ALA A 118 -2.15 19.98 -2.61
C ALA A 118 -2.43 18.59 -3.19
N LEU A 119 -3.69 18.30 -3.51
CA LEU A 119 -4.08 17.03 -4.14
C LEU A 119 -3.45 16.85 -5.52
N GLY A 120 -3.35 17.92 -6.32
CA GLY A 120 -2.62 17.93 -7.59
C GLY A 120 -1.11 17.68 -7.46
N ARG A 121 -0.54 17.82 -6.25
CA ARG A 121 0.86 17.51 -5.93
C ARG A 121 1.06 16.14 -5.27
N SER A 122 -0.02 15.46 -4.88
CA SER A 122 0.07 14.15 -4.26
C SER A 122 0.43 13.09 -5.30
N SER A 123 1.56 12.42 -5.08
CA SER A 123 2.00 11.34 -5.97
C SER A 123 1.13 10.10 -5.78
N ALA A 124 0.62 9.87 -4.57
CA ALA A 124 -0.32 8.80 -4.32
C ALA A 124 -1.69 9.04 -5.00
N MET A 125 -2.18 10.30 -5.02
CA MET A 125 -3.37 10.67 -5.81
C MET A 125 -3.12 10.50 -7.30
N ALA A 126 -1.97 10.95 -7.82
CA ALA A 126 -1.61 10.75 -9.23
C ALA A 126 -1.52 9.26 -9.61
N ALA A 127 -1.08 8.42 -8.67
CA ALA A 127 -0.99 6.98 -8.86
C ALA A 127 -2.35 6.30 -8.99
N VAL A 128 -3.36 6.70 -8.20
CA VAL A 128 -4.72 6.13 -8.28
C VAL A 128 -5.58 6.77 -9.37
N ALA A 129 -5.26 7.99 -9.78
CA ALA A 129 -5.97 8.70 -10.83
C ALA A 129 -5.65 8.20 -12.24
N GLY A 130 -4.44 7.67 -12.46
CA GLY A 130 -4.00 7.20 -13.77
C GLY A 130 -4.05 5.68 -13.94
N ALA A 131 -4.18 5.21 -15.18
CA ALA A 131 -4.03 3.80 -15.54
C ALA A 131 -2.56 3.44 -15.79
N HIS A 132 -1.80 3.22 -14.71
CA HIS A 132 -0.38 2.88 -14.72
C HIS A 132 -0.17 1.35 -14.66
N HIS A 133 -0.20 0.70 -15.81
CA HIS A 133 0.04 -0.74 -15.90
C HIS A 133 1.45 -1.12 -15.45
N GLY A 134 1.56 -1.86 -14.34
CA GLY A 134 2.83 -2.36 -13.82
C GLY A 134 3.59 -3.23 -14.83
N ARG A 135 4.92 -3.24 -14.69
CA ARG A 135 5.87 -3.99 -15.48
C ARG A 135 6.51 -5.09 -14.64
N PHE A 136 6.82 -6.22 -15.26
CA PHE A 136 7.20 -7.43 -14.56
C PHE A 136 8.48 -8.07 -15.11
N SER A 137 9.24 -8.71 -14.23
CA SER A 137 10.37 -9.57 -14.57
C SER A 137 10.36 -10.82 -13.70
N LEU A 138 10.71 -11.97 -14.27
CA LEU A 138 10.67 -13.26 -13.61
C LEU A 138 12.04 -13.94 -13.66
N SER A 139 12.49 -14.43 -12.51
CA SER A 139 13.62 -15.34 -12.40
C SER A 139 13.19 -16.61 -11.68
N ALA A 140 13.40 -17.75 -12.29
CA ALA A 140 13.12 -19.06 -11.70
C ALA A 140 14.42 -19.87 -11.62
N ASN A 141 14.76 -20.36 -10.43
CA ASN A 141 15.97 -21.14 -10.18
C ASN A 141 17.25 -20.43 -10.68
N GLY A 142 17.33 -19.12 -10.44
CA GLY A 142 18.47 -18.28 -10.84
C GLY A 142 18.55 -17.97 -12.33
N ARG A 143 17.53 -18.33 -13.12
CA ARG A 143 17.49 -18.08 -14.57
C ARG A 143 16.37 -17.12 -14.93
N ALA A 144 16.71 -16.10 -15.72
CA ALA A 144 15.72 -15.23 -16.34
C ALA A 144 14.70 -16.09 -17.10
N THR A 145 13.43 -15.91 -16.76
CA THR A 145 12.30 -16.65 -17.32
C THR A 145 11.39 -15.65 -18.05
N PRO A 146 10.90 -15.98 -19.26
CA PRO A 146 10.02 -15.08 -19.99
C PRO A 146 8.77 -14.73 -19.19
N VAL A 147 8.37 -13.46 -19.27
CA VAL A 147 7.08 -12.99 -18.79
C VAL A 147 6.07 -13.11 -19.93
N SER A 148 4.88 -13.62 -19.65
CA SER A 148 3.79 -13.79 -20.61
C SER A 148 2.57 -13.01 -20.15
N ASN A 149 1.86 -12.37 -21.09
CA ASN A 149 0.59 -11.65 -20.87
C ASN A 149 0.65 -10.48 -19.87
N LEU A 150 1.84 -10.01 -19.53
CA LEU A 150 2.07 -8.84 -18.68
C LEU A 150 3.14 -7.93 -19.32
N PRO A 151 3.08 -6.60 -19.09
CA PRO A 151 4.14 -5.69 -19.49
C PRO A 151 5.47 -6.11 -18.84
N VAL A 152 6.58 -5.96 -19.56
CA VAL A 152 7.90 -6.40 -19.10
C VAL A 152 8.69 -5.22 -18.53
N CYS A 153 9.45 -5.44 -17.45
CA CYS A 153 10.38 -4.45 -16.92
C CYS A 153 11.38 -4.00 -17.99
N THR A 154 11.72 -2.72 -18.02
CA THR A 154 12.75 -2.20 -18.94
C THR A 154 14.17 -2.56 -18.49
N GLU A 155 14.36 -2.71 -17.19
CA GLU A 155 15.64 -3.08 -16.57
C GLU A 155 15.43 -4.24 -15.59
N PRO A 156 16.39 -5.17 -15.49
CA PRO A 156 16.30 -6.26 -14.53
C PRO A 156 16.46 -5.71 -13.11
N LEU A 157 15.55 -6.11 -12.22
CA LEU A 157 15.69 -5.87 -10.79
C LEU A 157 16.65 -6.89 -10.17
N ALA A 158 17.38 -6.47 -9.14
CA ALA A 158 18.27 -7.34 -8.40
C ALA A 158 17.50 -8.28 -7.46
N ASP A 159 18.00 -9.51 -7.31
CA ASP A 159 17.46 -10.46 -6.33
C ASP A 159 17.82 -9.98 -4.91
N PRO A 160 16.83 -9.68 -4.05
CA PRO A 160 17.10 -9.14 -2.71
C PRO A 160 18.00 -10.03 -1.84
N PHE A 161 18.05 -11.34 -2.08
CA PHE A 161 18.91 -12.24 -1.32
C PHE A 161 20.38 -12.15 -1.71
N LEU A 162 20.67 -11.77 -2.96
CA LEU A 162 22.05 -11.53 -3.39
C LEU A 162 22.59 -10.24 -2.77
N GLU A 163 21.72 -9.26 -2.52
CA GLU A 163 22.07 -8.02 -1.84
C GLU A 163 22.10 -8.18 -0.31
N HIS A 164 21.17 -8.97 0.24
CA HIS A 164 20.99 -9.17 1.67
C HIS A 164 21.02 -10.66 2.01
N ALA A 165 22.23 -11.22 2.08
CA ALA A 165 22.46 -12.62 2.47
C ALA A 165 22.07 -12.90 3.94
N GLN A 166 21.99 -11.86 4.77
CA GLN A 166 21.52 -11.91 6.14
C GLN A 166 20.42 -10.86 6.36
N ARG A 167 19.53 -11.12 7.32
CA ARG A 167 18.50 -10.17 7.74
C ARG A 167 19.17 -8.89 8.26
N PRO A 168 18.90 -7.72 7.68
CA PRO A 168 19.51 -6.48 8.15
C PRO A 168 19.05 -6.14 9.58
N GLU A 169 20.00 -5.67 10.38
CA GLU A 169 19.77 -5.15 11.72
C GLU A 169 19.54 -3.63 11.67
N PRO A 170 18.67 -3.08 12.54
CA PRO A 170 18.53 -1.64 12.67
C PRO A 170 19.87 -1.00 13.05
N VAL A 171 20.29 0.03 12.31
CA VAL A 171 21.51 0.80 12.60
C VAL A 171 21.25 1.85 13.68
N GLU A 172 20.00 2.32 13.79
CA GLU A 172 19.61 3.31 14.77
C GLU A 172 19.24 2.66 16.10
N THR A 173 19.68 3.29 17.20
CA THR A 173 19.44 2.82 18.57
C THR A 173 18.07 3.25 19.09
N GLN A 174 17.47 4.30 18.53
CA GLN A 174 16.10 4.68 18.85
C GLN A 174 15.15 3.83 18.02
N PRO A 175 14.14 3.20 18.63
CA PRO A 175 13.15 2.46 17.89
C PRO A 175 12.34 3.41 17.02
N ALA A 176 12.28 3.11 15.72
CA ALA A 176 11.31 3.69 14.81
C ALA A 176 9.89 3.49 15.36
N ALA A 177 8.98 4.41 15.02
CA ALA A 177 7.58 4.25 15.35
C ALA A 177 7.00 2.99 14.67
N ALA A 178 6.70 1.97 15.47
CA ALA A 178 6.05 0.76 14.99
C ALA A 178 4.54 0.99 14.80
N PRO A 179 3.89 0.29 13.85
CA PRO A 179 2.44 0.28 13.77
C PRO A 179 1.82 -0.19 15.09
N VAL A 180 0.80 0.54 15.56
CA VAL A 180 0.12 0.26 16.83
C VAL A 180 -1.17 -0.51 16.55
N PRO A 181 -1.33 -1.75 17.06
CA PRO A 181 -2.57 -2.49 16.93
C PRO A 181 -3.64 -1.95 17.88
N HIS A 182 -4.89 -1.99 17.43
CA HIS A 182 -6.06 -1.71 18.26
C HIS A 182 -6.97 -2.94 18.32
N PRO A 183 -7.82 -3.05 19.37
CA PRO A 183 -8.67 -4.22 19.58
C PRO A 183 -9.57 -4.52 18.37
N GLU A 184 -9.75 -5.81 18.08
CA GLU A 184 -10.75 -6.27 17.12
C GLU A 184 -12.16 -5.95 17.63
N GLY A 185 -13.09 -5.65 16.71
CA GLY A 185 -14.51 -5.48 17.06
C GLY A 185 -15.14 -6.79 17.56
N ASP A 186 -16.21 -6.70 18.34
CA ASP A 186 -16.88 -7.84 19.00
C ASP A 186 -17.59 -8.83 18.05
N LYS A 187 -17.61 -8.56 16.72
CA LYS A 187 -18.30 -9.38 15.72
C LYS A 187 -17.30 -10.24 14.93
N PRO A 188 -17.68 -11.47 14.52
CA PRO A 188 -16.79 -12.32 13.75
C PRO A 188 -16.41 -11.68 12.40
N PRO A 189 -15.15 -11.83 11.96
CA PRO A 189 -14.69 -11.31 10.68
C PRO A 189 -15.40 -12.00 9.51
N VAL A 190 -15.58 -11.28 8.40
CA VAL A 190 -16.01 -11.89 7.13
C VAL A 190 -14.85 -12.73 6.61
N MET A 191 -15.06 -14.05 6.50
CA MET A 191 -14.07 -14.96 5.94
C MET A 191 -14.12 -14.91 4.42
N LEU A 192 -12.96 -14.69 3.78
CA LEU A 192 -12.84 -14.82 2.33
C LEU A 192 -12.65 -16.30 1.99
N THR A 193 -13.51 -16.85 1.14
CA THR A 193 -13.35 -18.21 0.62
C THR A 193 -12.51 -18.18 -0.66
N ASP A 194 -11.79 -19.26 -0.91
CA ASP A 194 -10.96 -19.42 -2.13
C ASP A 194 -11.77 -19.92 -3.34
N ASP A 195 -13.01 -20.35 -3.11
CA ASP A 195 -13.91 -20.93 -4.13
C ASP A 195 -15.27 -20.24 -4.09
N ASP A 196 -15.28 -18.96 -4.47
CA ASP A 196 -16.49 -18.17 -4.69
C ASP A 196 -16.57 -17.78 -6.17
N ASP A 197 -17.72 -18.01 -6.80
CA ASP A 197 -18.00 -17.62 -8.18
C ASP A 197 -18.61 -16.21 -8.27
N GLY A 198 -18.95 -15.60 -7.13
CA GLY A 198 -19.52 -14.27 -6.98
C GLY A 198 -18.50 -13.13 -6.90
N ILE A 199 -19.00 -11.95 -6.55
CA ILE A 199 -18.17 -10.76 -6.25
C ILE A 199 -18.22 -10.51 -4.76
N VAL A 200 -17.07 -10.56 -4.10
CA VAL A 200 -16.92 -10.11 -2.71
C VAL A 200 -16.27 -8.73 -2.73
N SER A 201 -16.86 -7.75 -2.03
CA SER A 201 -16.36 -6.37 -1.97
C SER A 201 -16.27 -5.87 -0.54
N TRP A 202 -15.28 -5.04 -0.27
CA TRP A 202 -15.06 -4.40 1.03
C TRP A 202 -14.51 -2.99 0.84
N ARG A 203 -14.46 -2.22 1.93
CA ARG A 203 -13.89 -0.88 1.96
C ARG A 203 -12.94 -0.76 3.12
N ILE A 204 -11.82 -0.11 2.87
CA ILE A 204 -10.84 0.24 3.90
C ILE A 204 -10.96 1.73 4.13
N ARG A 205 -11.33 2.12 5.36
CA ARG A 205 -11.40 3.52 5.80
C ARG A 205 -10.13 3.85 6.58
N THR A 206 -9.51 4.98 6.29
CA THR A 206 -8.37 5.51 7.03
C THR A 206 -8.70 6.91 7.47
N ASP A 207 -8.55 7.21 8.74
CA ASP A 207 -8.72 8.55 9.29
C ASP A 207 -7.51 8.97 10.10
N GLY A 208 -7.32 10.28 10.24
CA GLY A 208 -6.30 10.87 11.09
C GLY A 208 -5.85 12.22 10.57
N GLY A 209 -4.72 12.69 11.07
CA GLY A 209 -4.26 14.04 10.83
C GLY A 209 -2.78 14.20 11.07
N LEU A 210 -2.31 15.43 10.85
CA LEU A 210 -0.96 15.85 11.15
C LEU A 210 -0.87 16.30 12.61
N ASP A 211 0.14 15.83 13.33
CA ASP A 211 0.55 16.45 14.58
C ASP A 211 1.47 17.65 14.28
N PRO A 212 1.04 18.91 14.52
CA PRO A 212 1.85 20.09 14.20
C PRO A 212 3.11 20.22 15.05
N ALA A 213 3.18 19.56 16.21
CA ALA A 213 4.36 19.63 17.08
C ALA A 213 5.50 18.73 16.57
N THR A 214 5.16 17.61 15.95
CA THR A 214 6.14 16.62 15.47
C THR A 214 6.27 16.60 13.94
N GLY A 215 5.28 17.12 13.21
CA GLY A 215 5.19 17.02 11.75
C GLY A 215 4.83 15.61 11.26
N LEU A 216 4.50 14.68 12.16
CA LEU A 216 4.13 13.31 11.83
C LEU A 216 2.66 13.22 11.45
N VAL A 217 2.34 12.37 10.48
CA VAL A 217 0.97 12.02 10.14
C VAL A 217 0.62 10.67 10.76
N ALA A 218 -0.45 10.63 11.54
CA ALA A 218 -1.01 9.40 12.06
C ALA A 218 -2.16 8.94 11.16
N SER A 219 -2.04 7.73 10.61
CA SER A 219 -3.07 7.09 9.78
C SER A 219 -3.70 5.93 10.55
N HIS A 220 -4.93 6.08 11.04
CA HIS A 220 -5.70 5.00 11.67
C HIS A 220 -6.50 4.23 10.61
N VAL A 221 -6.15 2.96 10.40
CA VAL A 221 -6.69 2.14 9.31
C VAL A 221 -7.70 1.12 9.80
N TRP A 222 -8.90 1.19 9.23
CA TRP A 222 -10.05 0.30 9.43
C TRP A 222 -10.25 -0.56 8.16
N PHE A 223 -9.81 -1.81 8.16
CA PHE A 223 -9.92 -2.70 7.00
C PHE A 223 -11.36 -3.20 6.76
N SER A 224 -12.12 -3.41 7.82
CA SER A 224 -13.55 -3.73 7.86
C SER A 224 -14.08 -3.52 9.27
N GLU A 225 -15.40 -3.46 9.48
CA GLU A 225 -16.01 -3.29 10.81
C GLU A 225 -15.59 -4.36 11.84
N ASN A 226 -15.03 -5.48 11.38
CA ASN A 226 -14.78 -6.69 12.17
C ASN A 226 -13.33 -7.20 12.04
N SER A 227 -12.39 -6.34 11.65
CA SER A 227 -10.97 -6.69 11.55
C SER A 227 -10.15 -5.79 12.45
N ALA A 228 -8.96 -6.26 12.82
CA ALA A 228 -8.01 -5.45 13.56
C ALA A 228 -7.70 -4.14 12.83
N THR A 229 -7.55 -3.09 13.63
CA THR A 229 -7.18 -1.78 13.13
C THR A 229 -5.79 -1.41 13.59
N TRP A 230 -5.15 -0.55 12.81
CA TRP A 230 -3.75 -0.24 12.96
C TRP A 230 -3.53 1.26 12.81
N THR A 231 -2.74 1.86 13.70
CA THR A 231 -2.22 3.20 13.47
C THR A 231 -0.81 3.10 12.90
N CYS A 232 -0.63 3.61 11.69
CA CYS A 232 0.67 3.76 11.04
C CYS A 232 1.10 5.22 11.11
N LEU A 233 2.31 5.49 11.66
CA LEU A 233 2.91 6.81 11.58
C LEU A 233 3.70 6.96 10.28
N SER A 234 3.64 8.14 9.69
CA SER A 234 4.47 8.52 8.55
C SER A 234 5.09 9.89 8.77
N ASP A 235 6.30 10.07 8.22
CA ASP A 235 7.10 11.28 8.35
C ASP A 235 7.54 11.75 6.95
N PRO A 236 7.03 12.87 6.44
CA PRO A 236 7.47 13.41 5.14
C PRO A 236 8.97 13.77 5.09
N ALA A 237 9.60 14.04 6.23
CA ALA A 237 11.04 14.22 6.34
C ALA A 237 11.80 12.88 6.31
N ASN A 238 11.08 11.76 6.53
CA ASN A 238 11.56 10.40 6.52
C ASN A 238 12.63 10.15 7.59
N GLU A 239 12.50 10.77 8.77
CA GLU A 239 13.48 10.67 9.87
C GLU A 239 13.00 9.76 10.99
N ALA A 240 11.84 10.05 11.58
CA ALA A 240 11.31 9.33 12.74
C ALA A 240 10.36 8.17 12.38
N ALA A 241 9.77 8.25 11.20
CA ALA A 241 8.91 7.21 10.62
C ALA A 241 9.13 7.13 9.10
N PRO A 242 8.64 6.08 8.43
CA PRO A 242 8.72 6.03 6.97
C PRO A 242 7.96 7.18 6.31
N ASP A 243 8.50 7.71 5.22
CA ASP A 243 7.76 8.58 4.29
C ASP A 243 6.42 7.93 3.89
N PRO A 244 5.31 8.68 3.74
CA PRO A 244 4.04 8.12 3.30
C PRO A 244 4.14 7.27 2.02
N LEU A 245 4.97 7.66 1.06
CA LEU A 245 5.18 6.92 -0.19
C LEU A 245 5.98 5.62 0.02
N VAL A 246 6.73 5.49 1.12
CA VAL A 246 7.33 4.22 1.54
C VAL A 246 6.23 3.24 1.97
N HIS A 247 5.26 3.68 2.78
CA HIS A 247 4.09 2.86 3.15
C HIS A 247 3.26 2.46 1.92
N PHE A 248 3.01 3.40 1.02
CA PHE A 248 2.29 3.15 -0.23
C PHE A 248 3.00 2.10 -1.11
N SER A 249 4.31 2.23 -1.27
CA SER A 249 5.13 1.32 -2.06
C SER A 249 5.20 -0.09 -1.44
N ILE A 250 5.52 -0.17 -0.14
CA ILE A 250 5.66 -1.48 0.51
C ILE A 250 4.32 -2.21 0.66
N GLY A 251 3.22 -1.47 0.84
CA GLY A 251 1.87 -2.04 0.83
C GLY A 251 1.53 -2.69 -0.51
N THR A 252 1.95 -2.07 -1.63
CA THR A 252 1.80 -2.65 -2.97
C THR A 252 2.61 -3.95 -3.10
N ALA A 253 3.87 -3.94 -2.67
CA ALA A 253 4.74 -5.11 -2.72
C ALA A 253 4.19 -6.28 -1.88
N PHE A 254 3.77 -5.99 -0.65
CA PHE A 254 3.16 -6.97 0.24
C PHE A 254 1.86 -7.52 -0.33
N CYS A 255 1.05 -6.69 -0.99
CA CYS A 255 -0.23 -7.13 -1.55
C CYS A 255 0.01 -8.17 -2.65
N PHE A 256 0.92 -7.88 -3.57
CA PHE A 256 1.32 -8.81 -4.63
C PHE A 256 1.87 -10.11 -4.04
N HIS A 257 2.77 -10.01 -3.05
CA HIS A 257 3.37 -11.17 -2.40
C HIS A 257 2.34 -12.02 -1.63
N THR A 258 1.33 -11.39 -1.01
CA THR A 258 0.21 -12.11 -0.38
C THR A 258 -0.51 -12.97 -1.43
N GLN A 259 -0.91 -12.38 -2.54
CA GLN A 259 -1.67 -13.12 -3.56
C GLN A 259 -0.85 -14.24 -4.18
N LEU A 260 0.43 -13.98 -4.45
CA LEU A 260 1.38 -15.00 -4.89
C LEU A 260 1.43 -16.18 -3.91
N CYS A 261 1.68 -15.93 -2.62
CA CYS A 261 1.76 -16.98 -1.60
C CYS A 261 0.43 -17.73 -1.42
N ARG A 262 -0.71 -17.02 -1.54
CA ARG A 262 -2.04 -17.64 -1.52
C ARG A 262 -2.19 -18.64 -2.67
N TYR A 263 -1.81 -18.27 -3.89
CA TYR A 263 -1.83 -19.19 -5.04
C TYR A 263 -0.87 -20.37 -4.89
N VAL A 264 0.37 -20.13 -4.43
CA VAL A 264 1.34 -21.20 -4.15
C VAL A 264 0.74 -22.23 -3.19
N SER A 265 0.08 -21.76 -2.13
CA SER A 265 -0.56 -22.63 -1.14
C SER A 265 -1.75 -23.41 -1.72
N ILE A 266 -2.72 -22.72 -2.32
CA ILE A 266 -3.96 -23.33 -2.86
C ILE A 266 -3.64 -24.35 -3.96
N ARG A 267 -2.73 -24.01 -4.87
CA ARG A 267 -2.38 -24.82 -6.04
C ARG A 267 -1.23 -25.80 -5.76
N ARG A 268 -0.68 -25.79 -4.55
CA ARG A 268 0.44 -26.65 -4.10
C ARG A 268 1.64 -26.59 -5.04
N ILE A 269 1.97 -25.38 -5.50
CA ILE A 269 3.10 -25.16 -6.41
C ILE A 269 4.39 -25.30 -5.57
N PRO A 270 5.37 -26.13 -5.99
CA PRO A 270 6.56 -26.42 -5.20
C PRO A 270 7.62 -25.29 -5.30
N VAL A 271 7.29 -24.13 -4.72
CA VAL A 271 8.16 -22.96 -4.62
C VAL A 271 8.68 -22.83 -3.19
N ASP A 272 9.99 -22.65 -3.06
CA ASP A 272 10.67 -22.36 -1.81
C ASP A 272 10.89 -20.85 -1.67
N ALA A 273 10.39 -20.27 -0.57
CA ALA A 273 10.66 -18.89 -0.14
C ALA A 273 10.61 -17.84 -1.29
N PRO A 274 9.43 -17.60 -1.90
CA PRO A 274 9.32 -16.62 -2.98
C PRO A 274 9.78 -15.23 -2.52
N ARG A 275 10.55 -14.55 -3.37
CA ARG A 275 11.10 -13.21 -3.10
C ARG A 275 10.63 -12.22 -4.15
N LEU A 276 10.49 -10.97 -3.75
CA LEU A 276 10.00 -9.88 -4.57
C LEU A 276 10.94 -8.68 -4.43
N ALA A 277 11.27 -8.06 -5.55
CA ALA A 277 11.82 -6.71 -5.60
C ALA A 277 10.81 -5.82 -6.32
N GLN A 278 10.62 -4.58 -5.86
CA GLN A 278 9.73 -3.64 -6.52
C GLN A 278 10.36 -2.25 -6.51
N LEU A 279 10.19 -1.52 -7.61
CA LEU A 279 10.66 -0.14 -7.75
C LEU A 279 9.48 0.77 -8.11
N SER A 280 9.24 1.73 -7.21
CA SER A 280 8.29 2.83 -7.39
C SER A 280 9.04 4.10 -7.76
N ARG A 281 8.53 4.87 -8.73
CA ARG A 281 9.08 6.17 -9.10
C ARG A 281 8.00 7.23 -9.02
N PHE A 282 8.31 8.28 -8.27
CA PHE A 282 7.43 9.40 -8.00
C PHE A 282 8.08 10.67 -8.57
N PRO A 283 7.97 10.94 -9.88
CA PRO A 283 8.39 12.22 -10.44
C PRO A 283 7.58 13.35 -9.77
N THR A 284 8.04 14.60 -9.92
CA THR A 284 7.36 15.75 -9.30
C THR A 284 5.86 15.74 -9.64
N SER A 285 5.03 15.52 -8.62
CA SER A 285 3.57 15.44 -8.74
C SER A 285 3.08 14.38 -9.74
N GLY A 286 3.69 13.20 -9.75
CA GLY A 286 3.32 12.12 -10.67
C GLY A 286 3.69 10.73 -10.18
N PHE A 287 3.37 9.74 -11.01
CA PHE A 287 3.64 8.33 -10.74
C PHE A 287 4.02 7.65 -12.05
N GLU A 288 5.04 6.81 -12.02
CA GLU A 288 5.40 5.95 -13.15
C GLU A 288 5.02 4.49 -12.89
N PRO A 289 4.77 3.69 -13.94
CA PRO A 289 4.54 2.27 -13.82
C PRO A 289 5.60 1.54 -12.96
N LEU A 290 5.10 0.82 -11.95
CA LEU A 290 5.92 0.01 -11.05
C LEU A 290 6.66 -1.08 -11.81
N ASP A 291 7.94 -1.26 -11.51
CA ASP A 291 8.69 -2.45 -11.92
C ASP A 291 8.61 -3.48 -10.79
N THR A 292 8.21 -4.71 -11.09
CA THR A 292 8.00 -5.79 -10.12
C THR A 292 8.77 -7.03 -10.55
N GLY A 293 9.79 -7.39 -9.78
CA GLY A 293 10.70 -8.52 -10.04
C GLY A 293 10.39 -9.67 -9.11
N LEU A 294 10.01 -10.81 -9.68
CA LEU A 294 9.71 -12.03 -8.93
C LEU A 294 10.86 -13.03 -9.05
N PHE A 295 11.33 -13.53 -7.91
CA PHE A 295 12.40 -14.50 -7.83
C PHE A 295 11.88 -15.76 -7.14
N LEU A 296 11.72 -16.83 -7.93
CA LEU A 296 11.23 -18.12 -7.48
C LEU A 296 12.39 -19.13 -7.43
N HIS A 297 12.39 -19.96 -6.40
CA HIS A 297 13.28 -21.11 -6.27
C HIS A 297 12.43 -22.36 -5.99
N GLY A 298 12.91 -23.54 -6.34
CA GLY A 298 12.26 -24.82 -6.04
C GLY A 298 12.04 -25.69 -7.27
N GLN A 299 11.09 -26.63 -7.20
CA GLN A 299 10.75 -27.55 -8.29
C GLN A 299 9.66 -26.97 -9.22
N VAL A 300 9.61 -25.65 -9.35
CA VAL A 300 8.64 -24.94 -10.19
C VAL A 300 9.05 -24.97 -11.66
N SER A 301 8.13 -25.32 -12.56
CA SER A 301 8.37 -25.26 -14.00
C SER A 301 8.36 -23.81 -14.50
N ALA A 302 8.96 -23.53 -15.66
CA ALA A 302 8.92 -22.19 -16.25
C ALA A 302 7.48 -21.75 -16.57
N GLU A 303 6.63 -22.70 -16.98
CA GLU A 303 5.21 -22.47 -17.26
C GLU A 303 4.45 -22.12 -15.98
N ASP A 304 4.61 -22.92 -14.91
CA ASP A 304 3.97 -22.65 -13.62
C ASP A 304 4.44 -21.32 -13.02
N ALA A 305 5.73 -21.01 -13.12
CA ALA A 305 6.29 -19.75 -12.66
C ALA A 305 5.65 -18.54 -13.37
N THR A 306 5.46 -18.66 -14.68
CA THR A 306 4.83 -17.63 -15.52
C THR A 306 3.34 -17.48 -15.18
N ASN A 307 2.62 -18.60 -15.08
CA ASN A 307 1.20 -18.62 -14.73
C ASN A 307 0.95 -18.08 -13.33
N LEU A 308 1.82 -18.40 -12.38
CA LEU A 308 1.76 -17.92 -11.01
C LEU A 308 1.96 -16.40 -10.92
N MET A 309 2.92 -15.84 -11.67
CA MET A 309 3.10 -14.39 -11.76
C MET A 309 1.83 -13.70 -12.29
N SER A 310 1.26 -14.21 -13.39
CA SER A 310 0.05 -13.66 -13.99
C SER A 310 -1.15 -13.75 -13.06
N ALA A 311 -1.32 -14.87 -12.34
CA ALA A 311 -2.37 -15.02 -11.35
C ALA A 311 -2.23 -14.01 -10.19
N ALA A 312 -1.01 -13.84 -9.66
CA ALA A 312 -0.74 -12.85 -8.62
C ALA A 312 -0.98 -11.41 -9.10
N ALA A 313 -0.56 -11.07 -10.32
CA ALA A 313 -0.81 -9.75 -10.91
C ALA A 313 -2.31 -9.46 -11.10
N ASN A 314 -3.08 -10.45 -11.54
CA ASN A 314 -4.51 -10.31 -11.77
C ASN A 314 -5.34 -10.18 -10.47
N THR A 315 -4.82 -10.70 -9.35
CA THR A 315 -5.53 -10.72 -8.06
C THR A 315 -4.98 -9.72 -7.06
N CYS A 316 -3.84 -9.09 -7.33
CA CYS A 316 -3.29 -8.04 -6.48
C CYS A 316 -4.16 -6.78 -6.54
N TYR A 317 -4.81 -6.44 -5.42
CA TYR A 317 -5.68 -5.28 -5.33
C TYR A 317 -4.93 -3.95 -5.50
N ALA A 318 -3.71 -3.84 -4.98
CA ALA A 318 -2.91 -2.62 -5.09
C ALA A 318 -2.41 -2.40 -6.53
N HIS A 319 -1.83 -3.42 -7.18
CA HIS A 319 -1.49 -3.32 -8.61
C HIS A 319 -2.74 -3.06 -9.47
N ARG A 320 -3.88 -3.66 -9.13
CA ARG A 320 -5.13 -3.38 -9.84
C ARG A 320 -5.53 -1.92 -9.71
N ALA A 321 -5.48 -1.35 -8.50
CA ALA A 321 -5.83 0.05 -8.23
C ALA A 321 -4.95 1.04 -8.99
N LEU A 322 -3.71 0.66 -9.26
CA LEU A 322 -2.79 1.45 -10.07
C LEU A 322 -2.97 1.24 -11.57
N SER A 323 -3.60 0.15 -12.01
CA SER A 323 -3.77 -0.18 -13.43
C SER A 323 -5.09 0.31 -14.05
N VAL A 324 -5.92 1.00 -13.27
CA VAL A 324 -7.20 1.56 -13.72
C VAL A 324 -7.33 2.99 -13.22
N GLU A 325 -8.11 3.80 -13.93
CA GLU A 325 -8.50 5.12 -13.44
C GLU A 325 -9.53 4.94 -12.32
N VAL A 326 -9.13 5.17 -11.07
CA VAL A 326 -10.04 5.09 -9.92
C VAL A 326 -10.82 6.40 -9.83
N GLU A 327 -12.15 6.35 -9.86
CA GLU A 327 -12.98 7.54 -9.59
C GLU A 327 -12.69 8.06 -8.18
N GLN A 328 -12.26 9.33 -8.07
CA GLN A 328 -11.99 9.99 -6.79
C GLN A 328 -13.12 10.97 -6.47
N ARG A 329 -13.70 10.86 -5.26
CA ARG A 329 -14.70 11.78 -4.75
C ARG A 329 -14.13 12.55 -3.58
N VAL A 330 -13.86 13.84 -3.79
CA VAL A 330 -13.27 14.71 -2.78
C VAL A 330 -14.35 15.59 -2.18
N SER A 331 -14.43 15.64 -0.84
CA SER A 331 -15.24 16.60 -0.11
C SER A 331 -14.33 17.47 0.78
N ILE A 332 -14.67 18.75 0.91
CA ILE A 332 -13.92 19.70 1.73
C ILE A 332 -14.90 20.35 2.71
N THR A 333 -14.64 20.17 4.00
CA THR A 333 -15.33 20.82 5.09
C THR A 333 -14.40 21.86 5.71
N HIS A 334 -14.81 23.13 5.67
CA HIS A 334 -14.05 24.24 6.24
C HIS A 334 -14.82 24.85 7.41
N ARG A 335 -14.13 24.97 8.54
CA ARG A 335 -14.61 25.68 9.73
C ARG A 335 -13.66 26.83 10.03
N ARG A 336 -14.22 27.99 10.42
CA ARG A 336 -13.41 29.12 10.88
C ARG A 336 -13.02 28.96 12.34
N THR A 337 -11.84 29.45 12.68
CA THR A 337 -11.36 29.47 14.06
C THR A 337 -12.35 30.27 14.91
N ARG A 338 -12.86 29.66 15.98
CA ARG A 338 -13.76 30.37 16.89
C ARG A 338 -12.89 31.33 17.69
N THR A 339 -12.98 32.62 17.40
CA THR A 339 -12.41 33.65 18.28
C THR A 339 -13.09 33.53 19.65
N PRO A 340 -12.33 33.48 20.77
CA PRO A 340 -12.86 33.30 22.11
C PRO A 340 -13.81 34.42 22.57
#